data_AF-A0A318LMX6-F1
#
_entry.id   AF-A0A318LMX6-F1
#
_cell.length_a   1.000
_cell.length_b   1.000
_cell.length_c   1.000
_cell.angle_alpha   90.00
_cell.angle_beta   90.00
_cell.angle_gamma   90.00
#
_symmetry.space_group_name_H-M   'P 1'
#
loop_
_entity.id
_entity.type
_entity.pdbx_description
1 polymer ?
#
loop_
_entity_poly.entity_id
_entity_poly.type
_entity_poly.pdbx_seq_one_letter_code
_entity_poly.pdbx_strand_id
1 'polypeptide(L)'
;MLSLTADASQVEQIYGLDARKSLLFSAIRLDSYPLVAPLIARTDAGRYLLVRQQEQGNALSAGVPKAQIKFYAPWVTIDPRIVADTSASASLATLVEDLADGAPVRLAADVVYSHYRTLAGSVDLVVDGQDPTPVTAYEIDVETVLTRFAGWRQEGVRTARRLIEDVEHLSGLSEEFSADQDSRFEALRALIDDRSLDALLITAPPNFTEVTGFAQPNGAAALWLPDMNRLIVLAPEGTSGVHGSPIDQFPSVGAAVRTLARGARTGVEDEWITVGLARELEDEHAELVPVSTDLAHWRDVRDHEDLAFQVIAARASVFAIEEALAWAEEGLDAGRSFSELDINAVYLDKLTEFRTADEIPFDIEPYFTNLHSSNRMLFPGPPVDFPINADTTCIQLDAGVRVVIDGVTVATSDMARTLPRTAAAKEAYNFFFEVVRQGIIGQLRPGVVCEDVHEGTLRYLAPHLDRMVEIGMLGTDVDFNTEYRKRNVGHLMGKQESFANELRPGYKHVLEVGSYGAAEIPWRYENAAIGTEDLWYVGRDRTYIVSKR
;
A
#
# COMPACT_ATOMS: atom_id res chain seq x y z
N MET A 1 -18.79 1.69 29.12
CA MET A 1 -18.75 2.63 27.95
C MET A 1 -17.56 2.26 27.10
N LEU A 2 -17.74 2.02 25.79
CA LEU A 2 -16.65 1.65 24.89
C LEU A 2 -15.79 2.90 24.58
N SER A 3 -14.46 2.76 24.60
CA SER A 3 -13.53 3.80 24.16
C SER A 3 -12.57 3.25 23.12
N LEU A 4 -12.37 3.99 22.02
CA LEU A 4 -11.47 3.67 20.92
C LEU A 4 -10.33 4.70 20.83
N THR A 5 -9.11 4.22 20.57
CA THR A 5 -7.93 5.04 20.23
C THR A 5 -7.12 4.35 19.13
N ALA A 6 -6.52 5.15 18.27
CA ALA A 6 -5.59 4.74 17.22
C ALA A 6 -4.12 5.05 17.58
N ASP A 7 -3.81 5.36 18.84
CA ASP A 7 -2.45 5.69 19.28
C ASP A 7 -1.49 4.51 19.06
N ALA A 8 -0.66 4.63 18.03
CA ALA A 8 0.33 3.63 17.65
C ALA A 8 1.33 3.34 18.78
N SER A 9 1.67 4.34 19.59
CA SER A 9 2.59 4.17 20.74
C SER A 9 1.96 3.27 21.80
N GLN A 10 0.65 3.41 22.01
CA GLN A 10 -0.08 2.52 22.91
C GLN A 10 -0.20 1.11 22.33
N VAL A 11 -0.42 0.95 21.02
CA VAL A 11 -0.44 -0.37 20.38
C VAL A 11 0.89 -1.08 20.60
N GLU A 12 2.01 -0.42 20.33
CA GLU A 12 3.35 -0.97 20.53
C GLU A 12 3.62 -1.28 22.01
N GLN A 13 3.37 -0.32 22.92
CA GLN A 13 3.63 -0.50 24.35
C GLN A 13 2.83 -1.66 24.96
N ILE A 14 1.58 -1.83 24.53
CA ILE A 14 0.65 -2.80 25.12
C ILE A 14 0.82 -4.18 24.51
N TYR A 15 1.00 -4.24 23.19
CA TYR A 15 0.91 -5.47 22.42
C TYR A 15 2.24 -5.90 21.80
N GLY A 16 3.30 -5.08 21.90
CA GLY A 16 4.58 -5.35 21.24
C GLY A 16 4.49 -5.28 19.71
N LEU A 17 3.43 -4.67 19.17
CA LEU A 17 3.14 -4.61 17.75
C LEU A 17 3.48 -3.23 17.20
N ASP A 18 4.58 -3.11 16.47
CA ASP A 18 4.84 -1.94 15.60
C ASP A 18 3.91 -2.06 14.39
N ALA A 19 2.74 -1.42 14.46
CA ALA A 19 1.69 -1.56 13.46
C ALA A 19 2.11 -1.07 12.07
N ARG A 20 3.10 -0.17 11.96
CA ARG A 20 3.57 0.36 10.69
C ARG A 20 4.55 -0.59 10.01
N LYS A 21 5.41 -1.26 10.78
CA LYS A 21 6.39 -2.21 10.24
C LYS A 21 5.85 -3.63 10.09
N SER A 22 4.94 -4.03 10.95
CA SER A 22 4.56 -5.44 11.12
C SER A 22 3.29 -5.81 10.34
N LEU A 23 2.46 -4.84 9.98
CA LEU A 23 1.20 -5.09 9.28
C LEU A 23 1.33 -4.79 7.80
N LEU A 24 0.74 -5.65 6.97
CA LEU A 24 0.82 -5.54 5.53
C LEU A 24 0.14 -4.26 5.05
N PHE A 25 -1.14 -4.07 5.38
CA PHE A 25 -1.93 -2.93 4.90
C PHE A 25 -1.38 -1.59 5.39
N SER A 26 -0.86 -1.52 6.62
CA SER A 26 -0.22 -0.30 7.11
C SER A 26 1.06 0.05 6.34
N ALA A 27 1.79 -0.95 5.85
CA ALA A 27 3.01 -0.74 5.08
C ALA A 27 2.69 -0.32 3.64
N ILE A 28 1.75 -1.00 2.97
CA ILE A 28 1.39 -0.74 1.56
C ILE A 28 0.48 0.47 1.37
N ARG A 29 -0.35 0.84 2.34
CA ARG A 29 -1.19 2.06 2.30
C ARG A 29 -0.49 3.26 2.90
N LEU A 30 0.54 3.77 2.25
CA LEU A 30 1.34 4.86 2.81
C LEU A 30 0.55 6.15 3.05
N ASP A 31 -0.50 6.41 2.25
CA ASP A 31 -1.34 7.60 2.33
C ASP A 31 -2.59 7.44 3.21
N SER A 32 -2.84 6.23 3.72
CA SER A 32 -4.05 5.89 4.47
C SER A 32 -3.78 4.86 5.57
N TYR A 33 -2.52 4.69 6.01
CA TYR A 33 -2.19 3.73 7.06
C TYR A 33 -3.02 3.94 8.34
N PRO A 34 -3.36 5.17 8.79
CA PRO A 34 -4.21 5.36 9.98
C PRO A 34 -5.60 4.73 9.84
N LEU A 35 -6.13 4.59 8.63
CA LEU A 35 -7.41 3.91 8.34
C LEU A 35 -7.35 2.41 8.58
N VAL A 36 -6.19 1.80 8.36
CA VAL A 36 -6.01 0.34 8.43
C VAL A 36 -5.21 -0.11 9.64
N ALA A 37 -4.71 0.85 10.42
CA ALA A 37 -4.03 0.60 11.68
C ALA A 37 -5.00 -0.03 12.72
N PRO A 38 -4.48 -0.87 13.63
CA PRO A 38 -5.29 -1.42 14.70
C PRO A 38 -5.83 -0.34 15.63
N LEU A 39 -7.05 -0.55 16.11
CA LEU A 39 -7.63 0.27 17.17
C LEU A 39 -7.59 -0.48 18.50
N ILE A 40 -7.35 0.25 19.58
CA ILE A 40 -7.51 -0.29 20.93
C ILE A 40 -8.93 0.03 21.40
N ALA A 41 -9.72 -1.03 21.61
CA ALA A 41 -11.02 -0.96 22.25
C ALA A 41 -10.90 -1.22 23.75
N ARG A 42 -11.38 -0.28 24.56
CA ARG A 42 -11.49 -0.42 26.02
C ARG A 42 -12.95 -0.56 26.42
N THR A 43 -13.27 -1.66 27.09
CA THR A 43 -14.59 -1.99 27.62
C THR A 43 -14.49 -2.29 29.11
N ASP A 44 -15.63 -2.44 29.78
CA ASP A 44 -15.67 -2.87 31.18
C ASP A 44 -15.20 -4.34 31.34
N ALA A 45 -15.32 -5.15 30.28
CA ALA A 45 -14.88 -6.55 30.25
C ALA A 45 -13.37 -6.71 29.97
N GLY A 46 -12.71 -5.67 29.48
CA GLY A 46 -11.29 -5.70 29.15
C GLY A 46 -10.93 -4.86 27.93
N ARG A 47 -9.71 -5.09 27.45
CA ARG A 47 -9.11 -4.36 26.33
C ARG A 47 -8.85 -5.29 25.16
N TYR A 48 -9.24 -4.86 23.97
CA TYR A 48 -9.10 -5.62 22.75
C TYR A 48 -8.36 -4.81 21.68
N LEU A 49 -7.56 -5.51 20.87
CA LEU A 49 -6.99 -5.00 19.64
C LEU A 49 -7.96 -5.33 18.50
N LEU A 50 -8.50 -4.32 17.83
CA LEU A 50 -9.38 -4.47 16.68
C LEU A 50 -8.51 -4.48 15.42
N VAL A 51 -8.53 -5.57 14.66
CA VAL A 51 -7.62 -5.80 13.54
C VAL A 51 -8.40 -6.39 12.35
N ARG A 52 -8.04 -6.05 11.11
CA ARG A 52 -8.60 -6.72 9.92
C ARG A 52 -8.19 -8.20 9.91
N GLN A 53 -9.06 -9.12 9.50
CA GLN A 53 -8.71 -10.56 9.50
C GLN A 53 -7.51 -10.88 8.59
N GLN A 54 -7.30 -10.08 7.54
CA GLN A 54 -6.13 -10.21 6.66
C GLN A 54 -4.79 -10.11 7.41
N GLU A 55 -4.74 -9.34 8.49
CA GLU A 55 -3.55 -9.12 9.31
C GLU A 55 -3.39 -10.18 10.41
N GLN A 56 -4.17 -11.27 10.37
CA GLN A 56 -4.13 -12.34 11.38
C GLN A 56 -2.72 -12.93 11.53
N GLY A 57 -2.03 -13.20 10.41
CA GLY A 57 -0.67 -13.73 10.43
C GLY A 57 0.30 -12.76 11.12
N ASN A 58 0.19 -11.48 10.80
CA ASN A 58 1.00 -10.39 11.35
C ASN A 58 0.78 -10.20 12.86
N ALA A 59 -0.48 -10.06 13.29
CA ALA A 59 -0.82 -9.84 14.70
C ALA A 59 -0.44 -11.05 15.58
N LEU A 60 -0.62 -12.28 15.08
CA LEU A 60 -0.22 -13.48 15.81
C LEU A 60 1.31 -13.64 15.86
N SER A 61 2.02 -13.29 14.78
CA SER A 61 3.49 -13.32 14.73
C SER A 61 4.13 -12.33 15.71
N ALA A 62 3.48 -11.19 15.96
CA ALA A 62 3.88 -10.23 17.00
C ALA A 62 3.62 -10.73 18.43
N GLY A 63 3.01 -11.91 18.62
CA GLY A 63 2.76 -12.49 19.93
C GLY A 63 1.51 -11.94 20.65
N VAL A 64 0.63 -11.23 19.93
CA VAL A 64 -0.61 -10.71 20.52
C VAL A 64 -1.52 -11.88 20.95
N PRO A 65 -1.97 -11.94 22.22
CA PRO A 65 -2.82 -13.04 22.67
C PRO A 65 -4.13 -13.11 21.90
N LYS A 66 -4.46 -14.25 21.28
CA LYS A 66 -5.69 -14.43 20.46
C LYS A 66 -6.97 -13.98 21.18
N ALA A 67 -7.09 -14.18 22.49
CA ALA A 67 -8.24 -13.76 23.29
C ALA A 67 -8.40 -12.23 23.41
N GLN A 68 -7.35 -11.46 23.14
CA GLN A 68 -7.35 -10.00 23.13
C GLN A 68 -7.48 -9.42 21.72
N ILE A 69 -7.59 -10.26 20.67
CA ILE A 69 -7.79 -9.79 19.31
C ILE A 69 -9.27 -9.94 18.94
N LYS A 70 -9.82 -8.93 18.28
CA LYS A 70 -11.13 -9.01 17.62
C LYS A 70 -10.95 -8.69 16.16
N PHE A 71 -11.24 -9.67 15.31
CA PHE A 71 -11.12 -9.51 13.87
C PHE A 71 -12.38 -8.92 13.26
N TYR A 72 -12.20 -8.10 12.24
CA TYR A 72 -13.27 -7.61 11.37
C TYR A 72 -12.85 -7.68 9.89
N ALA A 73 -13.80 -7.47 8.98
CA ALA A 73 -13.60 -7.58 7.53
C ALA A 73 -13.01 -8.94 7.14
N PRO A 74 -13.85 -9.99 7.00
CA PRO A 74 -13.37 -11.34 6.78
C PRO A 74 -12.45 -11.43 5.57
N TRP A 75 -11.36 -12.18 5.71
CA TRP A 75 -10.38 -12.34 4.65
C TRP A 75 -10.95 -13.26 3.56
N VAL A 76 -10.76 -12.87 2.31
CA VAL A 76 -11.21 -13.67 1.17
C VAL A 76 -10.31 -14.89 1.02
N THR A 77 -10.87 -16.09 1.10
CA THR A 77 -10.13 -17.34 0.99
C THR A 77 -10.90 -18.37 0.19
N ILE A 78 -10.18 -19.15 -0.62
CA ILE A 78 -10.70 -20.35 -1.29
C ILE A 78 -10.53 -21.61 -0.42
N ASP A 79 -9.88 -21.48 0.75
CA ASP A 79 -9.78 -22.52 1.76
C ASP A 79 -10.49 -22.06 3.04
N PRO A 80 -11.72 -22.54 3.34
CA PRO A 80 -12.46 -22.11 4.51
C PRO A 80 -11.86 -22.59 5.83
N ARG A 81 -10.98 -23.60 5.81
CA ARG A 81 -10.41 -24.20 7.03
C ARG A 81 -9.47 -23.26 7.75
N ILE A 82 -8.78 -22.39 7.01
CA ILE A 82 -7.77 -21.48 7.58
C ILE A 82 -8.39 -20.37 8.44
N VAL A 83 -9.69 -20.10 8.25
CA VAL A 83 -10.47 -19.10 9.01
C VAL A 83 -11.47 -19.73 9.97
N ALA A 84 -11.65 -21.06 9.94
CA ALA A 84 -12.71 -21.76 10.67
C ALA A 84 -12.70 -21.47 12.19
N ASP A 85 -11.51 -21.36 12.79
CA ASP A 85 -11.34 -21.14 14.23
C ASP A 85 -11.12 -19.66 14.60
N THR A 86 -11.28 -18.74 13.66
CA THR A 86 -11.04 -17.31 13.89
C THR A 86 -12.19 -16.51 13.30
N SER A 87 -13.23 -16.27 14.10
CA SER A 87 -14.36 -15.45 13.67
C SER A 87 -13.94 -14.00 13.43
N ALA A 88 -14.51 -13.40 12.38
CA ALA A 88 -14.36 -12.00 12.07
C ALA A 88 -15.74 -11.37 11.86
N SER A 89 -15.93 -10.17 12.41
CA SER A 89 -17.14 -9.38 12.16
C SER A 89 -17.15 -8.88 10.72
N ALA A 90 -18.32 -8.68 10.12
CA ALA A 90 -18.43 -8.26 8.72
C ALA A 90 -17.71 -6.92 8.43
N SER A 91 -17.74 -5.99 9.38
CA SER A 91 -17.12 -4.67 9.28
C SER A 91 -16.63 -4.17 10.64
N LEU A 92 -15.81 -3.10 10.64
CA LEU A 92 -15.43 -2.40 11.87
C LEU A 92 -16.67 -1.84 12.59
N ALA A 93 -17.63 -1.27 11.85
CA ALA A 93 -18.85 -0.70 12.41
C ALA A 93 -19.66 -1.75 13.17
N THR A 94 -19.89 -2.92 12.57
CA THR A 94 -20.58 -4.05 13.22
C THR A 94 -19.84 -4.51 14.47
N LEU A 95 -18.51 -4.62 14.42
CA LEU A 95 -17.71 -5.00 15.58
C LEU A 95 -17.82 -3.98 16.73
N VAL A 96 -17.81 -2.69 16.40
CA VAL A 96 -17.94 -1.60 17.37
C VAL A 96 -19.36 -1.56 17.95
N GLU A 97 -20.40 -1.74 17.14
CA GLU A 97 -21.79 -1.87 17.57
C GLU A 97 -21.95 -3.02 18.59
N ASP A 98 -21.44 -4.20 18.25
CA ASP A 98 -21.49 -5.40 19.11
C ASP A 98 -20.73 -5.19 20.44
N LEU A 99 -19.57 -4.54 20.40
CA LEU A 99 -18.79 -4.24 21.61
C LEU A 99 -19.39 -3.12 22.46
N ALA A 100 -20.15 -2.21 21.85
CA ALA A 100 -20.80 -1.10 22.53
C ALA A 100 -22.07 -1.55 23.27
N ASP A 101 -22.76 -2.58 22.77
CA ASP A 101 -24.01 -3.12 23.34
C ASP A 101 -25.04 -2.01 23.62
N GLY A 102 -25.21 -1.11 22.65
CA GLY A 102 -26.12 0.03 22.73
C GLY A 102 -25.66 1.20 23.62
N ALA A 103 -24.48 1.12 24.25
CA ALA A 103 -23.90 2.25 24.97
C ALA A 103 -23.20 3.24 24.02
N PRO A 104 -23.05 4.52 24.39
CA PRO A 104 -22.25 5.47 23.63
C PRO A 104 -20.79 5.02 23.48
N VAL A 105 -20.20 5.35 22.34
CA VAL A 105 -18.80 5.05 22.00
C VAL A 105 -17.99 6.33 22.05
N ARG A 106 -16.93 6.33 22.87
CA ARG A 106 -15.98 7.44 22.97
C ARG A 106 -14.82 7.27 21.99
N LEU A 107 -14.64 8.20 21.06
CA LEU A 107 -13.47 8.24 20.16
C LEU A 107 -12.43 9.23 20.70
N ALA A 108 -11.20 8.76 20.85
CA ALA A 108 -10.06 9.63 21.10
C ALA A 108 -9.78 10.53 19.88
N ALA A 109 -9.13 11.66 20.09
CA ALA A 109 -8.82 12.64 19.05
C ALA A 109 -7.87 12.08 17.96
N ASP A 110 -7.16 10.99 18.25
CA ASP A 110 -6.23 10.31 17.34
C ASP A 110 -6.91 9.37 16.33
N VAL A 111 -8.20 9.07 16.50
CA VAL A 111 -8.93 8.19 15.59
C VAL A 111 -9.09 8.89 14.24
N VAL A 112 -8.80 8.18 13.16
CA VAL A 112 -8.92 8.70 11.77
C VAL A 112 -10.35 9.17 11.45
N TYR A 113 -10.46 10.27 10.70
CA TYR A 113 -11.73 10.92 10.42
C TYR A 113 -12.70 10.01 9.65
N SER A 114 -12.22 9.19 8.72
CA SER A 114 -13.06 8.23 7.99
C SER A 114 -13.73 7.20 8.92
N HIS A 115 -13.08 6.76 10.00
CA HIS A 115 -13.72 5.92 11.01
C HIS A 115 -14.82 6.67 11.77
N TYR A 116 -14.59 7.93 12.15
CA TYR A 116 -15.63 8.77 12.74
C TYR A 116 -16.85 8.86 11.82
N ARG A 117 -16.65 9.19 10.54
CA ARG A 117 -17.74 9.31 9.55
C ARG A 117 -18.52 8.00 9.38
N THR A 118 -17.82 6.87 9.36
CA THR A 118 -18.43 5.54 9.24
C THR A 118 -19.24 5.19 10.49
N LEU A 119 -18.67 5.39 11.68
CA LEU A 119 -19.29 5.03 12.95
C LEU A 119 -20.45 5.97 13.34
N ALA A 120 -20.44 7.23 12.92
CA ALA A 120 -21.48 8.20 13.22
C ALA A 120 -22.87 7.81 12.67
N GLY A 121 -22.91 6.93 11.65
CA GLY A 121 -24.17 6.36 11.13
C GLY A 121 -24.67 5.12 11.87
N SER A 122 -23.87 4.60 12.81
CA SER A 122 -24.03 3.27 13.41
C SER A 122 -24.21 3.29 14.93
N VAL A 123 -23.50 4.20 15.62
CA VAL A 123 -23.46 4.27 17.08
C VAL A 123 -23.51 5.72 17.55
N ASP A 124 -23.94 5.93 18.79
CA ASP A 124 -23.87 7.24 19.44
C ASP A 124 -22.41 7.57 19.78
N LEU A 125 -21.86 8.63 19.20
CA LEU A 125 -20.45 9.01 19.35
C LEU A 125 -20.24 10.17 20.33
N VAL A 126 -19.22 10.03 21.18
CA VAL A 126 -18.61 11.12 21.96
C VAL A 126 -17.17 11.26 21.51
N VAL A 127 -16.79 12.41 20.97
CA VAL A 127 -15.45 12.62 20.43
C VAL A 127 -14.65 13.52 21.36
N ASP A 128 -13.40 13.13 21.63
CA ASP A 128 -12.45 13.96 22.36
C ASP A 128 -11.93 15.11 21.48
N GLY A 129 -11.72 16.29 22.08
CA GLY A 129 -11.01 17.39 21.41
C GLY A 129 -9.50 17.21 21.46
N GLN A 130 -8.78 17.98 20.66
CA GLN A 130 -7.33 18.16 20.78
C GLN A 130 -7.01 19.63 21.10
N ASP A 131 -5.92 19.86 21.81
CA ASP A 131 -5.42 21.22 22.00
C ASP A 131 -4.77 21.69 20.68
N PRO A 132 -5.13 22.88 20.15
CA PRO A 132 -4.53 23.40 18.94
C PRO A 132 -3.02 23.62 19.12
N THR A 133 -2.24 23.25 18.09
CA THR A 133 -0.79 23.43 18.09
C THR A 133 -0.40 24.61 17.19
N PRO A 134 0.32 25.63 17.70
CA PRO A 134 0.79 26.74 16.88
C PRO A 134 1.66 26.29 15.70
N VAL A 135 1.45 26.92 14.54
CA VAL A 135 2.18 26.61 13.30
C VAL A 135 2.79 27.86 12.68
N THR A 136 3.94 27.69 12.03
CA THR A 136 4.54 28.67 11.14
C THR A 136 4.28 28.25 9.69
N ALA A 137 3.82 29.18 8.86
CA ALA A 137 3.58 28.96 7.45
C ALA A 137 4.82 29.33 6.63
N TYR A 138 5.20 28.46 5.69
CA TYR A 138 6.34 28.63 4.79
C TYR A 138 5.88 28.49 3.34
N GLU A 139 6.25 29.41 2.47
CA GLU A 139 5.90 29.34 1.05
C GLU A 139 7.01 28.64 0.25
N ILE A 140 6.60 27.67 -0.57
CA ILE A 140 7.46 26.94 -1.51
C ILE A 140 7.07 27.35 -2.92
N ASP A 141 8.07 27.69 -3.73
CA ASP A 141 7.88 27.93 -5.17
C ASP A 141 7.69 26.60 -5.91
N VAL A 142 6.59 26.48 -6.64
CA VAL A 142 6.25 25.27 -7.42
C VAL A 142 7.30 24.96 -8.49
N GLU A 143 7.95 25.97 -9.06
CA GLU A 143 9.02 25.79 -10.06
C GLU A 143 10.25 25.09 -9.45
N THR A 144 10.52 25.33 -8.16
CA THR A 144 11.58 24.63 -7.43
C THR A 144 11.26 23.14 -7.31
N VAL A 145 10.00 22.80 -7.06
CA VAL A 145 9.53 21.41 -6.99
C VAL A 145 9.68 20.73 -8.36
N LEU A 146 9.17 21.36 -9.42
CA LEU A 146 9.27 20.85 -10.80
C LEU A 146 10.73 20.60 -11.22
N THR A 147 11.61 21.59 -10.98
CA THR A 147 13.04 21.50 -11.32
C THR A 147 13.73 20.34 -10.59
N ARG A 148 13.36 20.12 -9.32
CA ARG A 148 13.94 19.06 -8.49
C ARG A 148 13.57 17.67 -9.01
N PHE A 149 12.29 17.44 -9.29
CA PHE A 149 11.83 16.17 -9.87
C PHE A 149 12.42 15.93 -11.27
N ALA A 150 12.51 16.95 -12.12
CA ALA A 150 13.15 16.82 -13.42
C ALA A 150 14.62 16.40 -13.29
N GLY A 151 15.37 17.00 -12.37
CA GLY A 151 16.75 16.62 -12.07
C GLY A 151 16.88 15.16 -11.60
N TRP A 152 15.98 14.71 -10.73
CA TRP A 152 15.94 13.31 -10.30
C TRP A 152 15.64 12.37 -11.47
N ARG A 153 14.59 12.66 -12.26
CA ARG A 153 14.21 11.82 -13.41
C ARG A 153 15.33 11.71 -14.43
N GLN A 154 16.10 12.77 -14.68
CA GLN A 154 17.28 12.69 -15.56
C GLN A 154 18.27 11.59 -15.12
N GLU A 155 18.51 11.47 -13.81
CA GLU A 155 19.37 10.44 -13.24
C GLU A 155 18.71 9.05 -13.27
N GLY A 156 17.41 8.99 -12.92
CA GLY A 156 16.60 7.79 -12.99
C GLY A 156 16.59 7.19 -14.40
N VAL A 157 16.33 8.01 -15.42
CA VAL A 157 16.32 7.60 -16.84
C VAL A 157 17.67 7.04 -17.27
N ARG A 158 18.78 7.68 -16.88
CA ARG A 158 20.12 7.19 -17.22
C ARG A 158 20.37 5.82 -16.60
N THR A 159 20.03 5.67 -15.32
CA THR A 159 20.20 4.43 -14.56
C THR A 159 19.33 3.31 -15.13
N ALA A 160 18.04 3.57 -15.34
CA ALA A 160 17.09 2.58 -15.88
C ALA A 160 17.50 2.11 -17.29
N ARG A 161 17.97 3.00 -18.17
CA ARG A 161 18.46 2.62 -19.51
C ARG A 161 19.60 1.60 -19.44
N ARG A 162 20.59 1.83 -18.58
CA ARG A 162 21.71 0.90 -18.37
C ARG A 162 21.20 -0.47 -17.86
N LEU A 163 20.25 -0.47 -16.92
CA LEU A 163 19.72 -1.72 -16.35
C LEU A 163 18.98 -2.60 -17.37
N ILE A 164 18.43 -2.02 -18.45
CA ILE A 164 17.58 -2.75 -19.40
C ILE A 164 18.19 -2.89 -20.80
N GLU A 165 19.38 -2.34 -21.06
CA GLU A 165 19.93 -2.23 -22.42
C GLU A 165 20.08 -3.59 -23.12
N ASP A 166 20.45 -4.62 -22.37
CA ASP A 166 20.64 -5.99 -22.87
C ASP A 166 19.49 -6.94 -22.51
N VAL A 167 18.32 -6.40 -22.11
CA VAL A 167 17.16 -7.19 -21.72
C VAL A 167 16.15 -7.26 -22.88
N GLU A 168 16.22 -8.34 -23.67
CA GLU A 168 15.46 -8.50 -24.93
C GLU A 168 13.96 -8.18 -24.82
N HIS A 169 13.29 -8.71 -23.79
CA HIS A 169 11.85 -8.52 -23.60
C HIS A 169 11.47 -7.08 -23.22
N LEU A 170 12.44 -6.24 -22.81
CA LEU A 170 12.26 -4.82 -22.50
C LEU A 170 12.76 -3.89 -23.63
N SER A 171 13.19 -4.44 -24.77
CA SER A 171 13.57 -3.64 -25.93
C SER A 171 12.47 -2.64 -26.31
N GLY A 172 12.81 -1.38 -26.52
CA GLY A 172 11.85 -0.30 -26.80
C GLY A 172 11.36 0.47 -25.57
N LEU A 173 11.38 -0.11 -24.37
CA LEU A 173 10.86 0.55 -23.15
C LEU A 173 11.58 1.87 -22.84
N SER A 174 12.87 1.99 -23.19
CA SER A 174 13.65 3.21 -22.97
C SER A 174 13.14 4.45 -23.72
N GLU A 175 12.30 4.26 -24.74
CA GLU A 175 11.64 5.33 -25.51
C GLU A 175 10.45 5.94 -24.75
N GLU A 176 9.95 5.24 -23.73
CA GLU A 176 8.83 5.70 -22.88
C GLU A 176 9.32 6.50 -21.67
N PHE A 177 10.62 6.49 -21.39
CA PHE A 177 11.21 7.26 -20.30
C PHE A 177 11.22 8.76 -20.58
N SER A 178 10.71 9.54 -19.64
CA SER A 178 10.69 11.00 -19.68
C SER A 178 11.35 11.60 -18.44
N ALA A 179 12.01 12.74 -18.60
CA ALA A 179 12.52 13.54 -17.48
C ALA A 179 11.81 14.89 -17.33
N ASP A 180 11.18 15.37 -18.39
CA ASP A 180 10.63 16.73 -18.47
C ASP A 180 9.10 16.76 -18.34
N GLN A 181 8.44 15.60 -18.37
CA GLN A 181 6.99 15.51 -18.19
C GLN A 181 6.64 15.61 -16.69
N ASP A 182 5.76 16.55 -16.37
CA ASP A 182 5.30 16.77 -15.00
C ASP A 182 3.95 17.48 -14.99
N SER A 183 2.87 16.75 -14.75
CA SER A 183 1.52 17.32 -14.74
C SER A 183 0.98 17.57 -13.33
N ARG A 184 1.83 17.57 -12.28
CA ARG A 184 1.38 17.50 -10.88
C ARG A 184 0.42 18.61 -10.49
N PHE A 185 0.81 19.86 -10.73
CA PHE A 185 0.05 21.03 -10.32
C PHE A 185 -1.11 21.32 -11.27
N GLU A 186 -1.01 20.93 -12.55
CA GLU A 186 -2.12 20.99 -13.50
C GLU A 186 -3.24 20.02 -13.08
N ALA A 187 -2.89 18.78 -12.79
CA ALA A 187 -3.85 17.77 -12.36
C ALA A 187 -4.45 18.08 -10.97
N LEU A 188 -3.67 18.64 -10.03
CA LEU A 188 -4.22 19.12 -8.76
C LEU A 188 -5.18 20.29 -8.94
N ARG A 189 -4.92 21.19 -9.90
CA ARG A 189 -5.84 22.28 -10.22
C ARG A 189 -7.16 21.72 -10.76
N ALA A 190 -7.10 20.76 -11.68
CA ALA A 190 -8.30 20.09 -12.20
C ALA A 190 -9.10 19.41 -11.07
N LEU A 191 -8.44 18.69 -10.16
CA LEU A 191 -9.09 18.08 -8.99
C LEU A 191 -9.82 19.13 -8.14
N ILE A 192 -9.18 20.26 -7.85
CA ILE A 192 -9.80 21.32 -7.06
C ILE A 192 -11.01 21.93 -7.79
N ASP A 193 -10.87 22.22 -9.09
CA ASP A 193 -11.96 22.77 -9.90
C ASP A 193 -13.17 21.81 -9.92
N ASP A 194 -12.93 20.52 -10.19
CA ASP A 194 -13.95 19.48 -10.26
C ASP A 194 -14.70 19.29 -8.93
N ARG A 195 -13.99 19.41 -7.81
CA ARG A 195 -14.54 19.26 -6.45
C ARG A 195 -15.02 20.58 -5.85
N SER A 196 -14.83 21.70 -6.58
CA SER A 196 -15.14 23.06 -6.15
C SER A 196 -14.56 23.37 -4.76
N LEU A 197 -13.24 23.23 -4.63
CA LEU A 197 -12.51 23.46 -3.37
C LEU A 197 -11.86 24.85 -3.37
N ASP A 198 -11.83 25.49 -2.20
CA ASP A 198 -11.12 26.75 -1.99
C ASP A 198 -9.64 26.51 -1.59
N ALA A 199 -9.38 25.34 -1.02
CA ALA A 199 -8.05 24.89 -0.62
C ALA A 199 -7.99 23.36 -0.53
N LEU A 200 -6.77 22.84 -0.61
CA LEU A 200 -6.49 21.42 -0.41
C LEU A 200 -5.42 21.27 0.68
N LEU A 201 -5.80 20.67 1.80
CA LEU A 201 -4.91 20.36 2.92
C LEU A 201 -4.37 18.94 2.75
N ILE A 202 -3.06 18.84 2.59
CA ILE A 202 -2.30 17.63 2.32
C ILE A 202 -1.43 17.32 3.54
N THR A 203 -1.65 16.16 4.13
CA THR A 203 -1.12 15.71 5.42
C THR A 203 -0.49 14.33 5.35
N ALA A 204 -0.88 13.51 4.38
CA ALA A 204 -0.30 12.20 4.17
C ALA A 204 1.09 12.32 3.52
N PRO A 205 2.13 11.62 4.02
CA PRO A 205 3.50 11.74 3.56
C PRO A 205 3.70 11.54 2.05
N PRO A 206 3.07 10.54 1.39
CA PRO A 206 3.23 10.39 -0.06
C PRO A 206 2.77 11.63 -0.82
N ASN A 207 1.61 12.19 -0.46
CA ASN A 207 1.09 13.39 -1.11
C ASN A 207 1.88 14.64 -0.72
N PHE A 208 2.27 14.79 0.55
CA PHE A 208 3.10 15.90 1.00
C PHE A 208 4.43 15.94 0.24
N THR A 209 5.11 14.81 0.17
CA THR A 209 6.42 14.71 -0.51
C THR A 209 6.28 14.90 -2.01
N GLU A 210 5.17 14.44 -2.61
CA GLU A 210 4.85 14.66 -4.03
C GLU A 210 4.65 16.14 -4.36
N VAL A 211 3.88 16.88 -3.55
CA VAL A 211 3.59 18.28 -3.84
C VAL A 211 4.74 19.21 -3.47
N THR A 212 5.54 18.86 -2.46
CA THR A 212 6.62 19.73 -1.97
C THR A 212 7.99 19.37 -2.55
N GLY A 213 8.22 18.12 -2.96
CA GLY A 213 9.55 17.63 -3.34
C GLY A 213 10.52 17.49 -2.15
N PHE A 214 10.03 17.51 -0.91
CA PHE A 214 10.84 17.41 0.31
C PHE A 214 10.25 16.41 1.29
N ALA A 215 11.11 15.81 2.11
CA ALA A 215 10.70 14.97 3.23
C ALA A 215 9.78 15.76 4.18
N GLN A 216 8.71 15.11 4.65
CA GLN A 216 7.73 15.74 5.54
C GLN A 216 8.28 15.87 6.97
N PRO A 217 8.38 17.10 7.52
CA PRO A 217 8.66 17.27 8.94
C PRO A 217 7.51 16.72 9.80
N ASN A 218 7.82 16.20 11.00
CA ASN A 218 6.81 15.66 11.90
C ASN A 218 5.70 16.67 12.20
N GLY A 219 4.45 16.28 11.94
CA GLY A 219 3.27 17.12 12.19
C GLY A 219 3.06 18.27 11.19
N ALA A 220 3.90 18.38 10.15
CA ALA A 220 3.71 19.39 9.11
C ALA A 220 2.61 18.98 8.12
N ALA A 221 1.94 19.95 7.52
CA ALA A 221 0.98 19.79 6.44
C ALA A 221 1.34 20.73 5.28
N ALA A 222 0.94 20.38 4.07
CA ALA A 222 0.98 21.25 2.91
C ALA A 222 -0.42 21.77 2.60
N LEU A 223 -0.54 23.04 2.23
CA LEU A 223 -1.76 23.70 1.82
C LEU A 223 -1.57 24.21 0.40
N TRP A 224 -2.33 23.66 -0.53
CA TRP A 224 -2.35 24.08 -1.92
C TRP A 224 -3.50 25.07 -2.16
N LEU A 225 -3.16 26.25 -2.69
CA LEU A 225 -4.08 27.36 -2.98
C LEU A 225 -4.05 27.65 -4.50
N PRO A 226 -4.94 27.05 -5.29
CA PRO A 226 -4.83 27.03 -6.76
C PRO A 226 -5.02 28.41 -7.38
N ASP A 227 -5.97 29.21 -6.87
CA ASP A 227 -6.27 30.57 -7.35
C ASP A 227 -5.07 31.52 -7.25
N MET A 228 -4.16 31.22 -6.32
CA MET A 228 -2.96 32.01 -6.08
C MET A 228 -1.71 31.33 -6.64
N ASN A 229 -1.82 30.08 -7.11
CA ASN A 229 -0.71 29.21 -7.46
C ASN A 229 0.34 29.11 -6.34
N ARG A 230 -0.12 29.00 -5.08
CA ARG A 230 0.73 29.01 -3.89
C ARG A 230 0.70 27.66 -3.20
N LEU A 231 1.90 27.16 -2.89
CA LEU A 231 2.11 26.00 -2.05
C LEU A 231 2.69 26.47 -0.71
N ILE A 232 2.00 26.15 0.38
CA ILE A 232 2.36 26.58 1.72
C ILE A 232 2.57 25.35 2.60
N VAL A 233 3.69 25.26 3.32
CA VAL A 233 3.90 24.28 4.37
C VAL A 233 3.56 24.90 5.71
N LEU A 234 2.64 24.27 6.45
CA LEU A 234 2.28 24.57 7.82
C LEU A 234 3.05 23.62 8.73
N ALA A 235 4.03 24.12 9.47
CA ALA A 235 4.86 23.31 10.36
C ALA A 235 4.69 23.73 11.82
N PRO A 236 4.64 22.80 12.79
CA PRO A 236 4.61 23.14 14.22
C PRO A 236 5.75 24.09 14.60
N GLU A 237 5.48 25.02 15.52
CA GLU A 237 6.50 25.97 15.97
C GLU A 237 7.76 25.25 16.50
N GLY A 238 8.94 25.72 16.10
CA GLY A 238 10.22 25.11 16.47
C GLY A 238 10.64 23.91 15.62
N THR A 239 9.85 23.53 14.61
CA THR A 239 10.26 22.50 13.64
C THR A 239 11.49 22.97 12.86
N SER A 240 12.55 22.15 12.85
CA SER A 240 13.77 22.41 12.09
C SER A 240 13.70 21.80 10.69
N GLY A 241 14.47 22.35 9.75
CA GLY A 241 14.58 21.79 8.39
C GLY A 241 13.35 22.01 7.50
N VAL A 242 12.46 22.95 7.83
CA VAL A 242 11.31 23.28 6.97
C VAL A 242 11.80 24.03 5.73
N HIS A 243 11.41 23.56 4.55
CA HIS A 243 11.72 24.19 3.28
C HIS A 243 10.73 25.30 2.94
N GLY A 244 11.22 26.36 2.28
CA GLY A 244 10.43 27.53 1.90
C GLY A 244 10.77 28.79 2.69
N SER A 245 10.13 29.90 2.34
CA SER A 245 10.30 31.18 3.04
C SER A 245 9.18 31.37 4.07
N PRO A 246 9.46 31.70 5.34
CA PRO A 246 8.42 31.93 6.33
C PRO A 246 7.57 33.14 5.92
N ILE A 247 6.25 33.00 5.99
CA ILE A 247 5.30 34.05 5.61
C ILE A 247 4.48 34.58 6.80
N ASP A 248 4.09 33.72 7.75
CA ASP A 248 3.27 34.12 8.91
C ASP A 248 3.25 33.03 10.00
N GLN A 249 2.67 33.33 11.15
CA GLN A 249 2.42 32.41 12.25
C GLN A 249 0.94 32.36 12.62
N PHE A 250 0.46 31.18 12.97
CA PHE A 250 -0.94 30.94 13.30
C PHE A 250 -1.07 30.12 14.59
N PRO A 251 -2.16 30.30 15.36
CA PRO A 251 -2.37 29.55 16.60
C PRO A 251 -2.66 28.06 16.38
N SER A 252 -3.03 27.67 15.15
CA SER A 252 -3.40 26.30 14.80
C SER A 252 -3.36 26.06 13.29
N VAL A 253 -3.44 24.80 12.87
CA VAL A 253 -3.58 24.43 11.45
C VAL A 253 -4.93 24.94 10.94
N GLY A 254 -6.00 24.75 11.73
CA GLY A 254 -7.34 25.24 11.40
C GLY A 254 -7.37 26.75 11.11
N ALA A 255 -6.77 27.55 12.00
CA ALA A 255 -6.72 29.00 11.87
C ALA A 255 -5.88 29.45 10.66
N ALA A 256 -4.78 28.75 10.38
CA ALA A 256 -3.96 28.99 9.19
C ALA A 256 -4.75 28.72 7.91
N VAL A 257 -5.37 27.54 7.81
CA VAL A 257 -6.20 27.15 6.66
C VAL A 257 -7.32 28.16 6.45
N ARG A 258 -8.06 28.52 7.50
CA ARG A 258 -9.18 29.49 7.41
C ARG A 258 -8.72 30.89 6.98
N THR A 259 -7.57 31.35 7.45
CA THR A 259 -7.05 32.68 7.11
C THR A 259 -6.50 32.71 5.68
N LEU A 260 -5.85 31.64 5.25
CA LEU A 260 -5.18 31.56 3.95
C LEU A 260 -6.11 31.14 2.81
N ALA A 261 -7.05 30.22 3.06
CA ALA A 261 -8.09 29.82 2.12
C ALA A 261 -9.15 30.93 2.03
N ARG A 262 -9.46 31.41 0.83
CA ARG A 262 -10.41 32.52 0.60
C ARG A 262 -11.89 32.09 0.68
N GLY A 263 -12.17 30.81 0.94
CA GLY A 263 -13.52 30.27 1.08
C GLY A 263 -13.58 29.09 2.06
N ALA A 264 -14.76 28.50 2.24
CA ALA A 264 -15.06 27.54 3.31
C ALA A 264 -14.67 26.09 2.98
N ARG A 265 -14.62 25.71 1.71
CA ARG A 265 -14.52 24.31 1.30
C ARG A 265 -13.06 23.87 1.22
N THR A 266 -12.66 22.99 2.13
CA THR A 266 -11.29 22.48 2.20
C THR A 266 -11.29 20.98 1.89
N GLY A 267 -10.56 20.60 0.85
CA GLY A 267 -10.24 19.19 0.59
C GLY A 267 -9.32 18.66 1.69
N VAL A 268 -9.67 17.51 2.27
CA VAL A 268 -8.86 16.82 3.28
C VAL A 268 -8.73 15.34 2.97
N GLU A 269 -7.59 14.76 3.33
CA GLU A 269 -7.36 13.31 3.26
C GLU A 269 -8.04 12.62 4.44
N ASP A 270 -9.33 12.32 4.30
CA ASP A 270 -10.16 11.77 5.38
C ASP A 270 -9.74 10.37 5.86
N GLU A 271 -8.98 9.64 5.05
CA GLU A 271 -8.34 8.37 5.43
C GLU A 271 -7.00 8.55 6.17
N TRP A 272 -6.56 9.79 6.35
CA TRP A 272 -5.31 10.13 7.05
C TRP A 272 -5.53 11.03 8.26
N ILE A 273 -6.25 12.14 8.08
CA ILE A 273 -6.41 13.13 9.15
C ILE A 273 -7.14 12.52 10.34
N THR A 274 -6.76 12.96 11.54
CA THR A 274 -7.43 12.55 12.77
C THR A 274 -8.74 13.32 12.94
N VAL A 275 -9.66 12.76 13.74
CA VAL A 275 -10.90 13.45 14.11
C VAL A 275 -10.61 14.71 14.93
N GLY A 276 -9.50 14.75 15.67
CA GLY A 276 -9.03 15.96 16.36
C GLY A 276 -8.76 17.11 15.39
N LEU A 277 -7.99 16.85 14.32
CA LEU A 277 -7.70 17.86 13.29
C LEU A 277 -8.96 18.23 12.49
N ALA A 278 -9.81 17.26 12.18
CA ALA A 278 -11.08 17.54 11.51
C ALA A 278 -11.94 18.52 12.33
N ARG A 279 -12.07 18.30 13.64
CA ARG A 279 -12.81 19.20 14.54
C ARG A 279 -12.17 20.57 14.66
N GLU A 280 -10.85 20.64 14.75
CA GLU A 280 -10.12 21.92 14.76
C GLU A 280 -10.45 22.76 13.50
N LEU A 281 -10.54 22.13 12.33
CA LEU A 281 -10.92 22.80 11.09
C LEU A 281 -12.40 23.21 11.08
N GLU A 282 -13.30 22.34 11.55
CA GLU A 282 -14.74 22.61 11.63
C GLU A 282 -15.07 23.73 12.63
N ASP A 283 -14.34 23.81 13.76
CA ASP A 283 -14.46 24.88 14.77
C ASP A 283 -14.04 26.24 14.19
N GLU A 284 -13.11 26.25 13.22
CA GLU A 284 -12.72 27.41 12.41
C GLU A 284 -13.63 27.61 11.18
N HIS A 285 -14.79 26.96 11.16
CA HIS A 285 -15.83 27.06 10.12
C HIS A 285 -15.40 26.58 8.73
N ALA A 286 -14.48 25.61 8.64
CA ALA A 286 -14.20 24.91 7.39
C ALA A 286 -15.30 23.86 7.09
N GLU A 287 -15.71 23.78 5.82
CA GLU A 287 -16.49 22.68 5.28
C GLU A 287 -15.51 21.64 4.71
N LEU A 288 -15.40 20.49 5.38
CA LEU A 288 -14.46 19.44 5.00
C LEU A 288 -14.99 18.61 3.83
N VAL A 289 -14.21 18.51 2.77
CA VAL A 289 -14.50 17.66 1.62
C VAL A 289 -13.50 16.50 1.59
N PRO A 290 -13.95 15.25 1.78
CA PRO A 290 -13.15 14.03 1.61
C PRO A 290 -12.54 13.94 0.21
N VAL A 291 -11.22 13.80 0.12
CA VAL A 291 -10.49 13.69 -1.17
C VAL A 291 -9.40 12.62 -1.18
N SER A 292 -9.32 11.71 -0.20
CA SER A 292 -8.30 10.65 -0.18
C SER A 292 -8.29 9.82 -1.46
N THR A 293 -9.46 9.36 -1.93
CA THR A 293 -9.57 8.60 -3.19
C THR A 293 -9.21 9.43 -4.42
N ASP A 294 -9.58 10.71 -4.44
CA ASP A 294 -9.25 11.62 -5.55
C ASP A 294 -7.74 11.84 -5.65
N LEU A 295 -7.06 12.00 -4.51
CA LEU A 295 -5.60 12.13 -4.45
C LEU A 295 -4.88 10.81 -4.78
N ALA A 296 -5.42 9.67 -4.38
CA ALA A 296 -4.90 8.37 -4.81
C ALA A 296 -4.97 8.23 -6.34
N HIS A 297 -6.13 8.56 -6.93
CA HIS A 297 -6.29 8.54 -8.38
C HIS A 297 -5.37 9.54 -9.10
N TRP A 298 -5.19 10.74 -8.55
CA TRP A 298 -4.27 11.76 -9.08
C TRP A 298 -2.82 11.28 -9.17
N ARG A 299 -2.36 10.46 -8.21
CA ARG A 299 -1.03 9.84 -8.29
C ARG A 299 -1.00 8.75 -9.35
N ASP A 300 -1.95 7.82 -9.31
CA ASP A 300 -1.99 6.64 -10.19
C ASP A 300 -1.87 7.00 -11.69
N VAL A 301 -2.60 8.04 -12.14
CA VAL A 301 -2.60 8.44 -13.56
C VAL A 301 -1.30 9.15 -13.98
N ARG A 302 -0.50 9.60 -13.01
CA ARG A 302 0.74 10.33 -13.22
C ARG A 302 1.99 9.51 -12.93
N ASP A 303 1.86 8.36 -12.26
CA ASP A 303 3.00 7.55 -11.83
C ASP A 303 3.93 7.16 -12.99
N HIS A 304 3.41 7.10 -14.22
CA HIS A 304 4.22 6.91 -15.44
C HIS A 304 5.30 7.98 -15.68
N GLU A 305 5.15 9.18 -15.11
CA GLU A 305 6.19 10.22 -15.14
C GLU A 305 7.48 9.78 -14.43
N ASP A 306 7.36 8.84 -13.48
CA ASP A 306 8.45 8.28 -12.69
C ASP A 306 8.81 6.84 -13.11
N LEU A 307 8.39 6.41 -14.32
CA LEU A 307 8.56 5.06 -14.85
C LEU A 307 9.99 4.52 -14.75
N ALA A 308 11.00 5.36 -14.95
CA ALA A 308 12.38 4.93 -14.83
C ALA A 308 12.69 4.37 -13.43
N PHE A 309 12.22 5.05 -12.38
CA PHE A 309 12.39 4.58 -11.00
C PHE A 309 11.57 3.33 -10.70
N GLN A 310 10.39 3.20 -11.31
CA GLN A 310 9.57 1.99 -11.19
C GLN A 310 10.25 0.77 -11.80
N VAL A 311 10.88 0.94 -12.97
CA VAL A 311 11.70 -0.11 -13.59
C VAL A 311 12.84 -0.49 -12.64
N ILE A 312 13.55 0.48 -12.07
CA ILE A 312 14.65 0.20 -11.13
C ILE A 312 14.14 -0.59 -9.90
N ALA A 313 13.02 -0.18 -9.32
CA ALA A 313 12.38 -0.90 -8.20
C ALA A 313 12.00 -2.34 -8.58
N ALA A 314 11.37 -2.53 -9.75
CA ALA A 314 10.98 -3.84 -10.25
C ALA A 314 12.18 -4.77 -10.47
N ARG A 315 13.27 -4.25 -11.07
CA ARG A 315 14.51 -5.01 -11.30
C ARG A 315 15.19 -5.41 -9.99
N ALA A 316 15.26 -4.50 -9.02
CA ALA A 316 15.82 -4.78 -7.70
C ALA A 316 15.01 -5.86 -6.96
N SER A 317 13.68 -5.74 -6.95
CA SER A 317 12.79 -6.74 -6.35
C SER A 317 12.94 -8.12 -6.97
N VAL A 318 12.84 -8.24 -8.30
CA VAL A 318 12.96 -9.55 -8.97
C VAL A 318 14.31 -10.20 -8.72
N PHE A 319 15.39 -9.42 -8.76
CA PHE A 319 16.71 -9.92 -8.44
C PHE A 319 16.75 -10.45 -7.00
N ALA A 320 16.44 -9.62 -6.00
CA ALA A 320 16.63 -10.00 -4.61
C ALA A 320 15.73 -11.16 -4.15
N ILE A 321 14.47 -11.19 -4.58
CA ILE A 321 13.55 -12.27 -4.21
C ILE A 321 13.99 -13.59 -4.85
N GLU A 322 14.28 -13.61 -6.15
CA GLU A 322 14.65 -14.87 -6.82
C GLU A 322 16.00 -15.41 -6.34
N GLU A 323 16.99 -14.55 -6.05
CA GLU A 323 18.27 -14.97 -5.47
C GLU A 323 18.12 -15.52 -4.04
N ALA A 324 17.26 -14.91 -3.21
CA ALA A 324 16.99 -15.41 -1.86
C ALA A 324 16.28 -16.76 -1.87
N LEU A 325 15.32 -16.96 -2.77
CA LEU A 325 14.63 -18.25 -2.94
C LEU A 325 15.55 -19.32 -3.55
N ALA A 326 16.43 -18.96 -4.48
CA ALA A 326 17.43 -19.88 -5.02
C ALA A 326 18.40 -20.36 -3.92
N TRP A 327 18.88 -19.44 -3.08
CA TRP A 327 19.70 -19.79 -1.91
C TRP A 327 18.97 -20.75 -0.95
N ALA A 328 17.68 -20.53 -0.72
CA ALA A 328 16.86 -21.40 0.12
C ALA A 328 16.68 -22.79 -0.52
N GLU A 329 16.42 -22.86 -1.82
CA GLU A 329 16.29 -24.13 -2.56
C GLU A 329 17.58 -24.95 -2.48
N GLU A 330 18.74 -24.34 -2.79
CA GLU A 330 20.05 -24.98 -2.69
C GLU A 330 20.34 -25.47 -1.26
N GLY A 331 19.94 -24.68 -0.25
CA GLY A 331 20.08 -25.06 1.15
C GLY A 331 19.27 -26.29 1.52
N LEU A 332 18.00 -26.32 1.13
CA LEU A 332 17.11 -27.45 1.38
C LEU A 332 17.58 -28.71 0.65
N ASP A 333 18.03 -28.59 -0.60
CA ASP A 333 18.51 -29.71 -1.40
C ASP A 333 19.83 -30.28 -0.85
N ALA A 334 20.66 -29.44 -0.22
CA ALA A 334 21.84 -29.86 0.54
C ALA A 334 21.51 -30.42 1.95
N GLY A 335 20.23 -30.49 2.33
CA GLY A 335 19.80 -30.97 3.64
C GLY A 335 20.10 -30.02 4.80
N ARG A 336 20.32 -28.73 4.53
CA ARG A 336 20.47 -27.70 5.57
C ARG A 336 19.12 -27.33 6.17
N SER A 337 19.14 -26.94 7.44
CA SER A 337 18.03 -26.26 8.11
C SER A 337 18.44 -24.84 8.43
N PHE A 338 17.50 -23.92 8.28
CA PHE A 338 17.66 -22.48 8.55
C PHE A 338 16.28 -21.91 8.95
N SER A 339 16.15 -20.61 9.12
CA SER A 339 14.91 -19.94 9.51
C SER A 339 14.37 -19.04 8.41
N GLU A 340 13.11 -18.59 8.55
CA GLU A 340 12.56 -17.52 7.71
C GLU A 340 13.39 -16.22 7.81
N LEU A 341 13.97 -15.92 8.99
CA LEU A 341 14.87 -14.78 9.18
C LEU A 341 16.16 -14.89 8.37
N ASP A 342 16.70 -16.10 8.19
CA ASP A 342 17.91 -16.30 7.37
C ASP A 342 17.64 -16.01 5.90
N ILE A 343 16.48 -16.43 5.37
CA ILE A 343 16.07 -16.12 3.99
C ILE A 343 15.89 -14.60 3.84
N ASN A 344 15.26 -13.95 4.81
CA ASN A 344 15.09 -12.49 4.80
C ASN A 344 16.43 -11.75 4.82
N ALA A 345 17.41 -12.22 5.60
CA ALA A 345 18.74 -11.64 5.60
C ALA A 345 19.40 -11.69 4.21
N VAL A 346 19.29 -12.84 3.52
CA VAL A 346 19.79 -12.97 2.15
C VAL A 346 19.06 -12.03 1.18
N TYR A 347 17.74 -11.90 1.30
CA TYR A 347 16.96 -10.93 0.51
C TYR A 347 17.48 -9.49 0.67
N LEU A 348 17.70 -9.04 1.90
CA LEU A 348 18.22 -7.70 2.20
C LEU A 348 19.65 -7.50 1.68
N ASP A 349 20.50 -8.52 1.81
CA ASP A 349 21.87 -8.50 1.28
C ASP A 349 21.85 -8.38 -0.26
N LYS A 350 20.92 -9.07 -0.93
CA LYS A 350 20.79 -9.03 -2.39
C LYS A 350 20.27 -7.69 -2.92
N LEU A 351 19.43 -6.97 -2.16
CA LEU A 351 19.09 -5.59 -2.49
C LEU A 351 20.33 -4.68 -2.45
N THR A 352 21.16 -4.84 -1.42
CA THR A 352 22.41 -4.08 -1.27
C THR A 352 23.40 -4.41 -2.39
N GLU A 353 23.51 -5.69 -2.75
CA GLU A 353 24.33 -6.18 -3.86
C GLU A 353 23.90 -5.57 -5.19
N PHE A 354 22.60 -5.63 -5.53
CA PHE A 354 22.04 -5.06 -6.75
C PHE A 354 22.36 -3.57 -6.87
N ARG A 355 22.03 -2.79 -5.84
CA ARG A 355 22.29 -1.35 -5.81
C ARG A 355 23.77 -1.02 -6.03
N THR A 356 24.65 -1.77 -5.39
CA THR A 356 26.11 -1.53 -5.43
C THR A 356 26.69 -1.93 -6.78
N ALA A 357 26.32 -3.10 -7.31
CA ALA A 357 26.82 -3.63 -8.57
C ALA A 357 26.39 -2.76 -9.77
N ASP A 358 25.18 -2.22 -9.71
CA ASP A 358 24.62 -1.37 -10.76
C ASP A 358 24.87 0.12 -10.54
N GLU A 359 25.72 0.51 -9.57
CA GLU A 359 26.09 1.90 -9.27
C GLU A 359 24.88 2.85 -9.19
N ILE A 360 23.84 2.43 -8.47
CA ILE A 360 22.59 3.15 -8.38
C ILE A 360 22.73 4.34 -7.39
N PRO A 361 22.53 5.60 -7.84
CA PRO A 361 22.90 6.79 -7.06
C PRO A 361 21.85 7.22 -6.01
N PHE A 362 20.77 6.46 -5.86
CA PHE A 362 19.70 6.71 -4.89
C PHE A 362 19.52 5.49 -3.98
N ASP A 363 18.71 5.64 -2.95
CA ASP A 363 18.46 4.57 -1.99
C ASP A 363 17.38 3.61 -2.53
N ILE A 364 17.60 2.32 -2.29
CA ILE A 364 16.62 1.25 -2.51
C ILE A 364 16.41 0.61 -1.15
N GLU A 365 15.21 0.75 -0.61
CA GLU A 365 14.87 0.31 0.74
C GLU A 365 13.73 -0.72 0.68
N PRO A 366 13.67 -1.69 1.62
CA PRO A 366 12.48 -2.51 1.77
C PRO A 366 11.24 -1.65 2.00
N TYR A 367 10.18 -1.93 1.24
CA TYR A 367 8.90 -1.26 1.38
C TYR A 367 7.98 -2.04 2.32
N PHE A 368 7.80 -3.33 2.03
CA PHE A 368 7.18 -4.31 2.91
C PHE A 368 7.80 -5.69 2.64
N THR A 369 7.64 -6.64 3.56
CA THR A 369 8.13 -8.01 3.36
C THR A 369 7.28 -9.01 4.13
N ASN A 370 6.50 -9.78 3.39
CA ASN A 370 5.87 -11.01 3.86
C ASN A 370 6.73 -12.20 3.42
N LEU A 371 7.23 -12.95 4.40
CA LEU A 371 8.01 -14.15 4.15
C LEU A 371 7.54 -15.21 5.12
N HIS A 372 6.86 -16.22 4.59
CA HIS A 372 6.32 -17.29 5.40
C HIS A 372 6.37 -18.63 4.68
N SER A 373 6.67 -19.64 5.47
CA SER A 373 6.48 -21.04 5.08
C SER A 373 5.04 -21.47 5.29
N SER A 374 4.53 -22.29 4.37
CA SER A 374 3.15 -22.80 4.47
C SER A 374 2.92 -23.73 5.66
N ASN A 375 3.99 -24.30 6.21
CA ASN A 375 3.96 -25.09 7.44
C ASN A 375 3.68 -24.22 8.68
N ARG A 376 4.00 -22.93 8.63
CA ARG A 376 3.73 -21.98 9.72
C ARG A 376 2.33 -21.39 9.61
N MET A 377 2.02 -20.80 8.44
CA MET A 377 0.73 -20.16 8.17
C MET A 377 0.49 -19.97 6.68
N LEU A 378 -0.77 -19.81 6.29
CA LEU A 378 -1.17 -19.45 4.93
C LEU A 378 -1.49 -17.96 4.75
N PHE A 379 -1.59 -17.21 5.86
CA PHE A 379 -1.77 -15.76 5.83
C PHE A 379 -0.44 -15.05 5.56
N PRO A 380 -0.47 -13.86 4.95
CA PRO A 380 0.69 -12.97 4.96
C PRO A 380 1.21 -12.78 6.39
N GLY A 381 2.53 -12.92 6.55
CA GLY A 381 3.21 -12.81 7.82
C GLY A 381 4.66 -12.33 7.62
N PRO A 382 5.22 -11.53 8.55
CA PRO A 382 6.64 -11.21 8.50
C PRO A 382 7.46 -12.48 8.72
N PRO A 383 8.74 -12.50 8.29
CA PRO A 383 9.67 -13.56 8.67
C PRO A 383 9.84 -13.61 10.18
N VAL A 384 9.85 -14.81 10.74
CA VAL A 384 10.13 -15.05 12.17
C VAL A 384 11.17 -16.16 12.36
N ASP A 385 11.59 -16.42 13.58
CA ASP A 385 12.47 -17.57 13.89
C ASP A 385 11.69 -18.90 13.80
N PHE A 386 11.20 -19.22 12.59
CA PHE A 386 10.50 -20.45 12.28
C PHE A 386 11.39 -21.36 11.41
N PRO A 387 11.55 -22.64 11.77
CA PRO A 387 12.46 -23.54 11.08
C PRO A 387 11.98 -23.90 9.67
N ILE A 388 12.89 -23.77 8.71
CA ILE A 388 12.81 -24.21 7.33
C ILE A 388 13.71 -25.44 7.16
N ASN A 389 13.14 -26.53 6.64
CA ASN A 389 13.78 -27.84 6.55
C ASN A 389 13.09 -28.73 5.50
N ALA A 390 13.45 -30.02 5.45
CA ALA A 390 12.92 -30.99 4.50
C ALA A 390 11.39 -31.19 4.53
N ASP A 391 10.73 -30.86 5.65
CA ASP A 391 9.27 -30.96 5.79
C ASP A 391 8.55 -29.72 5.22
N THR A 392 9.29 -28.66 4.86
CA THR A 392 8.73 -27.43 4.32
C THR A 392 8.11 -27.66 2.94
N THR A 393 6.82 -27.35 2.79
CA THR A 393 6.07 -27.65 1.56
C THR A 393 6.08 -26.51 0.55
N CYS A 394 6.13 -25.27 1.02
CA CYS A 394 6.18 -24.05 0.23
C CYS A 394 6.78 -22.92 1.08
N ILE A 395 7.54 -22.03 0.42
CA ILE A 395 8.00 -20.76 0.99
C ILE A 395 7.53 -19.66 0.05
N GLN A 396 6.73 -18.72 0.53
CA GLN A 396 6.42 -17.51 -0.23
C GLN A 396 7.27 -16.35 0.26
N LEU A 397 7.82 -15.60 -0.69
CA LEU A 397 8.40 -14.28 -0.46
C LEU A 397 7.63 -13.28 -1.31
N ASP A 398 6.91 -12.41 -0.62
CA ASP A 398 6.03 -11.38 -1.16
C ASP A 398 6.51 -10.04 -0.57
N ALA A 399 7.18 -9.26 -1.41
CA ALA A 399 7.92 -8.11 -0.95
C ALA A 399 8.04 -7.02 -2.02
N GLY A 400 7.92 -5.79 -1.56
CA GLY A 400 8.20 -4.59 -2.34
C GLY A 400 9.48 -3.90 -1.90
N VAL A 401 10.04 -3.09 -2.79
CA VAL A 401 11.04 -2.07 -2.44
C VAL A 401 10.52 -0.68 -2.79
N ARG A 402 11.15 0.33 -2.20
CA ARG A 402 10.93 1.74 -2.54
C ARG A 402 12.23 2.38 -2.96
N VAL A 403 12.15 3.23 -3.97
CA VAL A 403 13.25 4.11 -4.39
C VAL A 403 13.08 5.45 -3.68
N VAL A 404 14.12 5.89 -2.96
CA VAL A 404 14.10 7.09 -2.12
C VAL A 404 15.21 8.05 -2.51
N ILE A 405 14.87 9.33 -2.64
CA ILE A 405 15.81 10.42 -2.91
C ILE A 405 15.53 11.55 -1.92
N ASP A 406 16.52 11.92 -1.11
CA ASP A 406 16.40 12.98 -0.09
C ASP A 406 15.15 12.84 0.81
N GLY A 407 14.78 11.59 1.16
CA GLY A 407 13.60 11.28 1.96
C GLY A 407 12.26 11.31 1.23
N VAL A 408 12.25 11.47 -0.10
CA VAL A 408 11.06 11.38 -0.96
C VAL A 408 11.02 10.03 -1.66
N THR A 409 9.91 9.30 -1.53
CA THR A 409 9.64 8.08 -2.29
C THR A 409 9.23 8.45 -3.71
N VAL A 410 9.98 7.98 -4.72
CA VAL A 410 9.71 8.27 -6.12
C VAL A 410 9.14 7.08 -6.89
N ALA A 411 9.30 5.86 -6.36
CA ALA A 411 8.65 4.66 -6.88
C ALA A 411 8.63 3.55 -5.83
N THR A 412 7.68 2.63 -5.98
CA THR A 412 7.62 1.35 -5.27
C THR A 412 7.46 0.18 -6.24
N SER A 413 7.76 -1.01 -5.76
CA SER A 413 7.44 -2.28 -6.41
C SER A 413 6.59 -3.14 -5.47
N ASP A 414 5.89 -4.09 -6.07
CA ASP A 414 5.14 -5.16 -5.40
C ASP A 414 5.39 -6.44 -6.20
N MET A 415 5.76 -7.51 -5.52
CA MET A 415 6.13 -8.75 -6.19
C MET A 415 6.14 -9.95 -5.23
N ALA A 416 5.40 -10.97 -5.61
CA ALA A 416 5.45 -12.30 -5.02
C ALA A 416 6.16 -13.36 -5.90
N ARG A 417 6.99 -14.17 -5.25
CA ARG A 417 7.50 -15.45 -5.75
C ARG A 417 7.29 -16.54 -4.71
N THR A 418 7.22 -17.79 -5.17
CA THR A 418 7.07 -18.95 -4.28
C THR A 418 8.10 -20.00 -4.64
N LEU A 419 8.70 -20.62 -3.62
CA LEU A 419 9.46 -21.85 -3.74
C LEU A 419 8.54 -23.04 -3.36
N PRO A 420 7.86 -23.68 -4.33
CA PRO A 420 7.07 -24.88 -4.08
C PRO A 420 7.95 -26.13 -3.94
N ARG A 421 7.67 -26.99 -2.95
CA ARG A 421 8.45 -28.21 -2.69
C ARG A 421 7.69 -29.50 -2.99
N THR A 422 6.37 -29.46 -3.15
CA THR A 422 5.55 -30.62 -3.57
C THR A 422 5.33 -30.62 -5.09
N ALA A 423 5.10 -31.79 -5.68
CA ALA A 423 4.84 -31.90 -7.12
C ALA A 423 3.58 -31.12 -7.56
N ALA A 424 2.51 -31.20 -6.76
CA ALA A 424 1.27 -30.46 -7.01
C ALA A 424 1.48 -28.93 -6.95
N ALA A 425 2.18 -28.44 -5.93
CA ALA A 425 2.46 -27.00 -5.80
C ALA A 425 3.36 -26.49 -6.93
N LYS A 426 4.35 -27.29 -7.37
CA LYS A 426 5.20 -26.96 -8.52
C LYS A 426 4.40 -26.83 -9.82
N GLU A 427 3.48 -27.77 -10.04
CA GLU A 427 2.61 -27.73 -11.22
C GLU A 427 1.68 -26.50 -11.19
N ALA A 428 1.02 -26.25 -10.06
CA ALA A 428 0.14 -25.10 -9.89
C ALA A 428 0.87 -23.77 -10.02
N TYR A 429 2.05 -23.63 -9.40
CA TYR A 429 2.88 -22.42 -9.48
C TYR A 429 3.26 -22.07 -10.93
N ASN A 430 3.71 -23.06 -11.70
CA ASN A 430 4.05 -22.84 -13.11
C ASN A 430 2.83 -22.40 -13.92
N PHE A 431 1.67 -23.02 -13.67
CA PHE A 431 0.42 -22.63 -14.32
C PHE A 431 -0.01 -21.21 -13.92
N PHE A 432 0.05 -20.83 -12.65
CA PHE A 432 -0.33 -19.49 -12.20
C PHE A 432 0.57 -18.40 -12.78
N PHE A 433 1.86 -18.67 -13.01
CA PHE A 433 2.71 -17.75 -13.78
C PHE A 433 2.26 -17.57 -15.23
N GLU A 434 1.76 -18.63 -15.87
CA GLU A 434 1.15 -18.54 -17.19
C GLU A 434 -0.12 -17.69 -17.14
N VAL A 435 -0.97 -17.89 -16.12
CA VAL A 435 -2.18 -17.08 -15.90
C VAL A 435 -1.82 -15.62 -15.71
N VAL A 436 -0.82 -15.28 -14.89
CA VAL A 436 -0.36 -13.89 -14.71
C VAL A 436 0.07 -13.29 -16.04
N ARG A 437 0.97 -13.97 -16.78
CA ARG A 437 1.60 -13.39 -17.97
C ARG A 437 0.70 -13.38 -19.20
N GLN A 438 -0.12 -14.40 -19.38
CA GLN A 438 -0.98 -14.56 -20.56
C GLN A 438 -2.44 -14.24 -20.25
N GLY A 439 -2.93 -14.77 -19.13
CA GLY A 439 -4.31 -14.60 -18.68
C GLY A 439 -4.62 -13.21 -18.13
N ILE A 440 -3.68 -12.51 -17.51
CA ILE A 440 -3.87 -11.14 -16.99
C ILE A 440 -3.14 -10.14 -17.90
N ILE A 441 -1.81 -10.16 -17.91
CA ILE A 441 -0.98 -9.16 -18.60
C ILE A 441 -1.23 -9.17 -20.11
N GLY A 442 -1.45 -10.35 -20.72
CA GLY A 442 -1.78 -10.49 -22.14
C GLY A 442 -3.07 -9.77 -22.56
N GLN A 443 -3.94 -9.40 -21.61
CA GLN A 443 -5.14 -8.62 -21.88
C GLN A 443 -4.90 -7.10 -21.81
N LEU A 444 -3.86 -6.65 -21.10
CA LEU A 444 -3.64 -5.25 -20.77
C LEU A 444 -3.19 -4.47 -22.00
N ARG A 445 -3.90 -3.39 -22.31
CA ARG A 445 -3.65 -2.46 -23.42
C ARG A 445 -4.50 -1.20 -23.24
N PRO A 446 -4.19 -0.10 -23.93
CA PRO A 446 -5.00 1.12 -23.84
C PRO A 446 -6.46 0.85 -24.21
N GLY A 447 -7.39 1.44 -23.45
CA GLY A 447 -8.84 1.31 -23.64
C GLY A 447 -9.49 0.12 -22.92
N VAL A 448 -8.73 -0.74 -22.24
CA VAL A 448 -9.28 -1.85 -21.44
C VAL A 448 -9.74 -1.36 -20.07
N VAL A 449 -10.91 -1.82 -19.63
CA VAL A 449 -11.46 -1.50 -18.30
C VAL A 449 -10.93 -2.49 -17.27
N CYS A 450 -10.55 -2.02 -16.07
CA CYS A 450 -10.00 -2.88 -15.02
C CYS A 450 -10.89 -4.07 -14.65
N GLU A 451 -12.21 -3.86 -14.48
CA GLU A 451 -13.14 -4.97 -14.17
C GLU A 451 -13.24 -6.03 -15.28
N ASP A 452 -13.05 -5.64 -16.55
CA ASP A 452 -13.09 -6.58 -17.68
C ASP A 452 -11.88 -7.51 -17.70
N VAL A 453 -10.71 -7.03 -17.24
CA VAL A 453 -9.50 -7.85 -17.09
C VAL A 453 -9.79 -8.99 -16.13
N HIS A 454 -10.37 -8.69 -14.98
CA HIS A 454 -10.74 -9.67 -13.96
C HIS A 454 -11.67 -10.76 -14.52
N GLU A 455 -12.74 -10.37 -15.24
CA GLU A 455 -13.63 -11.33 -15.88
C GLU A 455 -12.91 -12.17 -16.95
N GLY A 456 -11.99 -11.57 -17.70
CA GLY A 456 -11.11 -12.27 -18.62
C GLY A 456 -10.25 -13.33 -17.93
N THR A 457 -9.65 -12.99 -16.78
CA THR A 457 -8.81 -13.89 -15.98
C THR A 457 -9.60 -15.08 -15.45
N LEU A 458 -10.82 -14.86 -14.93
CA LEU A 458 -11.67 -15.97 -14.48
C LEU A 458 -12.06 -16.90 -15.63
N ARG A 459 -12.33 -16.37 -16.83
CA ARG A 459 -12.55 -17.18 -18.03
C ARG A 459 -11.31 -17.96 -18.44
N TYR A 460 -10.12 -17.40 -18.26
CA TYR A 460 -8.84 -18.07 -18.52
C TYR A 460 -8.60 -19.22 -17.53
N LEU A 461 -8.94 -19.04 -16.25
CA LEU A 461 -8.78 -20.05 -15.20
C LEU A 461 -9.78 -21.20 -15.31
N ALA A 462 -11.01 -20.91 -15.73
CA ALA A 462 -12.13 -21.87 -15.68
C ALA A 462 -11.83 -23.27 -16.27
N PRO A 463 -11.18 -23.41 -17.45
CA PRO A 463 -10.86 -24.72 -18.02
C PRO A 463 -9.86 -25.56 -17.21
N HIS A 464 -9.15 -24.94 -16.26
CA HIS A 464 -8.07 -25.57 -15.50
C HIS A 464 -8.47 -25.90 -14.06
N LEU A 465 -9.66 -25.50 -13.61
CA LEU A 465 -10.12 -25.73 -12.23
C LEU A 465 -10.22 -27.23 -11.90
N ASP A 466 -10.71 -28.06 -12.82
CA ASP A 466 -10.75 -29.51 -12.64
C ASP A 466 -9.35 -30.10 -12.42
N ARG A 467 -8.33 -29.56 -13.10
CA ARG A 467 -6.94 -29.96 -12.89
C ARG A 467 -6.43 -29.52 -11.52
N MET A 468 -6.77 -28.30 -11.07
CA MET A 468 -6.43 -27.83 -9.72
C MET A 468 -7.06 -28.72 -8.64
N VAL A 469 -8.28 -29.20 -8.86
CA VAL A 469 -8.92 -30.20 -7.98
C VAL A 469 -8.17 -31.54 -8.03
N GLU A 470 -7.84 -32.04 -9.21
CA GLU A 470 -7.15 -33.34 -9.38
C GLU A 470 -5.79 -33.37 -8.65
N ILE A 471 -5.03 -32.27 -8.71
CA ILE A 471 -3.74 -32.16 -8.03
C ILE A 471 -3.85 -31.73 -6.55
N GLY A 472 -5.07 -31.56 -6.03
CA GLY A 472 -5.33 -31.22 -4.63
C GLY A 472 -5.07 -29.77 -4.25
N MET A 473 -5.02 -28.87 -5.23
CA MET A 473 -4.85 -27.41 -5.04
C MET A 473 -6.19 -26.67 -5.04
N LEU A 474 -7.32 -27.35 -5.15
CA LEU A 474 -8.67 -26.79 -5.00
C LEU A 474 -9.63 -27.87 -4.48
N GLY A 475 -10.62 -27.46 -3.66
CA GLY A 475 -11.66 -28.36 -3.16
C GLY A 475 -12.84 -28.46 -4.11
N THR A 476 -13.47 -29.64 -4.21
CA THR A 476 -14.69 -29.83 -5.02
C THR A 476 -15.91 -29.10 -4.47
N ASP A 477 -15.88 -28.73 -3.20
CA ASP A 477 -16.92 -28.03 -2.45
C ASP A 477 -16.75 -26.51 -2.46
N VAL A 478 -15.64 -26.00 -3.01
CA VAL A 478 -15.37 -24.57 -3.10
C VAL A 478 -16.13 -23.96 -4.27
N ASP A 479 -17.01 -23.00 -4.00
CA ASP A 479 -17.56 -22.12 -5.05
C ASP A 479 -16.50 -21.11 -5.47
N PHE A 480 -15.57 -21.59 -6.33
CA PHE A 480 -14.42 -20.81 -6.77
C PHE A 480 -14.82 -19.45 -7.37
N ASN A 481 -15.87 -19.43 -8.19
CA ASN A 481 -16.30 -18.19 -8.84
C ASN A 481 -16.78 -17.17 -7.80
N THR A 482 -17.60 -17.58 -6.83
CA THR A 482 -18.10 -16.67 -5.81
C THR A 482 -17.00 -16.19 -4.88
N GLU A 483 -16.11 -17.08 -4.45
CA GLU A 483 -15.05 -16.73 -3.49
C GLU A 483 -13.93 -15.92 -4.15
N TYR A 484 -13.45 -16.32 -5.32
CA TYR A 484 -12.34 -15.63 -5.99
C TYR A 484 -12.73 -14.26 -6.53
N ARG A 485 -14.00 -14.02 -6.90
CA ARG A 485 -14.51 -12.68 -7.31
C ARG A 485 -14.39 -11.60 -6.23
N LYS A 486 -14.16 -11.98 -4.99
CA LYS A 486 -13.94 -11.04 -3.88
C LYS A 486 -12.48 -10.57 -3.83
N ARG A 487 -11.56 -11.17 -4.61
CA ARG A 487 -10.17 -10.74 -4.79
C ARG A 487 -10.02 -9.84 -6.02
N ASN A 488 -8.95 -9.07 -6.05
CA ASN A 488 -8.43 -8.49 -7.29
C ASN A 488 -7.49 -9.51 -7.97
N VAL A 489 -7.13 -9.26 -9.23
CA VAL A 489 -6.09 -10.02 -9.97
C VAL A 489 -4.90 -9.11 -10.31
N GLY A 490 -4.66 -8.11 -9.47
CA GLY A 490 -3.74 -7.01 -9.70
C GLY A 490 -4.37 -5.63 -9.46
N HIS A 491 -3.54 -4.61 -9.57
CA HIS A 491 -3.87 -3.22 -9.28
C HIS A 491 -2.87 -2.30 -9.99
N LEU A 492 -3.21 -1.01 -10.09
CA LEU A 492 -2.20 -0.01 -10.45
C LEU A 492 -1.14 0.12 -9.34
N MET A 493 0.00 0.66 -9.71
CA MET A 493 1.16 0.84 -8.85
C MET A 493 1.83 2.18 -9.14
N GLY A 494 2.62 2.65 -8.19
CA GLY A 494 3.25 3.94 -8.28
C GLY A 494 4.27 4.21 -7.19
N LYS A 495 4.03 5.26 -6.42
CA LYS A 495 4.73 5.56 -5.15
C LYS A 495 4.21 4.74 -3.96
N GLN A 496 3.14 3.99 -4.18
CA GLN A 496 2.57 2.97 -3.31
C GLN A 496 1.69 2.03 -4.15
N GLU A 497 1.14 1.01 -3.51
CA GLU A 497 0.05 0.22 -4.07
C GLU A 497 -1.22 1.06 -4.28
N SER A 498 -1.87 0.92 -5.44
CA SER A 498 -3.14 1.58 -5.70
C SER A 498 -4.30 0.84 -5.07
N PHE A 499 -5.09 1.58 -4.30
CA PHE A 499 -6.40 1.15 -3.81
C PHE A 499 -7.55 1.91 -4.45
N ALA A 500 -7.25 2.84 -5.37
CA ALA A 500 -8.25 3.54 -6.17
C ALA A 500 -8.59 2.79 -7.46
N ASN A 501 -7.64 2.01 -7.99
CA ASN A 501 -7.73 1.37 -9.29
C ASN A 501 -7.25 -0.10 -9.24
N GLU A 502 -8.14 -1.02 -8.84
CA GLU A 502 -7.86 -2.46 -8.80
C GLU A 502 -8.38 -3.18 -10.06
N LEU A 503 -7.73 -4.28 -10.46
CA LEU A 503 -8.23 -5.22 -11.48
C LEU A 503 -9.27 -6.15 -10.84
N ARG A 504 -10.45 -5.60 -10.54
CA ARG A 504 -11.50 -6.24 -9.74
C ARG A 504 -12.90 -5.75 -10.15
N PRO A 505 -13.99 -6.54 -9.93
CA PRO A 505 -15.35 -6.08 -10.20
C PRO A 505 -15.68 -4.77 -9.48
N GLY A 506 -16.29 -3.82 -10.21
CA GLY A 506 -16.66 -2.51 -9.69
C GLY A 506 -15.66 -1.38 -9.99
N TYR A 507 -14.44 -1.72 -10.42
CA TYR A 507 -13.42 -0.73 -10.79
C TYR A 507 -13.46 -0.47 -12.30
N LYS A 508 -13.92 0.74 -12.65
CA LYS A 508 -14.22 1.16 -14.04
C LYS A 508 -13.14 2.01 -14.68
N HIS A 509 -11.97 2.11 -14.06
CA HIS A 509 -10.86 2.82 -14.66
C HIS A 509 -10.48 2.17 -15.99
N VAL A 510 -10.22 3.02 -16.97
CA VAL A 510 -9.81 2.63 -18.31
C VAL A 510 -8.30 2.78 -18.38
N LEU A 511 -7.61 1.69 -18.68
CA LEU A 511 -6.16 1.71 -18.85
C LEU A 511 -5.77 2.58 -20.03
N GLU A 512 -4.70 3.35 -19.86
CA GLU A 512 -4.15 4.24 -20.87
C GLU A 512 -2.69 3.88 -21.15
N VAL A 513 -2.12 4.50 -22.19
CA VAL A 513 -0.66 4.50 -22.32
C VAL A 513 -0.10 5.20 -21.08
N GLY A 514 0.87 4.55 -20.43
CA GLY A 514 1.40 5.02 -19.16
C GLY A 514 0.93 4.19 -17.96
N SER A 515 -0.19 3.46 -18.05
CA SER A 515 -0.65 2.65 -16.91
C SER A 515 0.43 1.66 -16.48
N TYR A 516 0.73 1.66 -15.19
CA TYR A 516 1.71 0.79 -14.53
C TYR A 516 1.04 0.10 -13.36
N GLY A 517 1.37 -1.17 -13.14
CA GLY A 517 0.69 -1.97 -12.12
C GLY A 517 1.36 -3.30 -11.84
N ALA A 518 0.75 -4.04 -10.93
CA ALA A 518 1.06 -5.43 -10.67
C ALA A 518 -0.10 -6.32 -11.14
N ALA A 519 0.22 -7.54 -11.56
CA ALA A 519 -0.75 -8.58 -11.89
C ALA A 519 -0.44 -9.80 -11.05
N GLU A 520 -1.41 -10.26 -10.27
CA GLU A 520 -1.18 -11.29 -9.26
C GLU A 520 -2.22 -12.42 -9.27
N ILE A 521 -1.76 -13.60 -8.86
CA ILE A 521 -2.60 -14.74 -8.47
C ILE A 521 -2.11 -15.20 -7.08
N PRO A 522 -2.79 -14.76 -6.01
CA PRO A 522 -2.63 -15.37 -4.69
C PRO A 522 -3.45 -16.66 -4.62
N TRP A 523 -2.81 -17.75 -4.22
CA TRP A 523 -3.44 -19.07 -4.12
C TRP A 523 -3.07 -19.76 -2.81
N ARG A 524 -4.03 -19.83 -1.89
CA ARG A 524 -3.84 -20.36 -0.52
C ARG A 524 -4.77 -21.54 -0.32
N TYR A 525 -4.21 -22.75 -0.30
CA TYR A 525 -5.00 -23.97 -0.16
C TYR A 525 -4.18 -25.09 0.49
N GLU A 526 -4.76 -25.79 1.46
CA GLU A 526 -4.11 -26.85 2.25
C GLU A 526 -2.81 -26.39 2.93
N ASN A 527 -1.67 -26.86 2.44
CA ASN A 527 -0.33 -26.59 2.91
C ASN A 527 0.50 -25.90 1.81
N ALA A 528 -0.17 -25.22 0.88
CA ALA A 528 0.45 -24.46 -0.19
C ALA A 528 -0.04 -23.00 -0.13
N ALA A 529 0.90 -22.12 0.18
CA ALA A 529 0.74 -20.68 0.15
C ALA A 529 1.53 -20.18 -1.08
N ILE A 530 0.86 -20.06 -2.21
CA ILE A 530 1.46 -19.67 -3.50
C ILE A 530 1.09 -18.22 -3.83
N GLY A 531 2.10 -17.45 -4.22
CA GLY A 531 1.97 -16.12 -4.78
C GLY A 531 2.80 -16.07 -6.07
N THR A 532 2.13 -15.64 -7.14
CA THR A 532 2.76 -15.35 -8.44
C THR A 532 2.33 -13.97 -8.86
N GLU A 533 3.30 -13.11 -9.14
CA GLU A 533 3.02 -11.71 -9.46
C GLU A 533 4.07 -11.15 -10.40
N ASP A 534 3.66 -10.32 -11.35
CA ASP A 534 4.60 -9.57 -12.18
C ASP A 534 4.12 -8.13 -12.37
N LEU A 535 5.09 -7.21 -12.35
CA LEU A 535 4.91 -5.79 -12.63
C LEU A 535 4.87 -5.57 -14.14
N TRP A 536 3.97 -4.69 -14.58
CA TRP A 536 3.72 -4.43 -15.98
C TRP A 536 3.58 -2.93 -16.26
N TYR A 537 3.87 -2.55 -17.51
CA TYR A 537 3.72 -1.19 -18.02
C TYR A 537 3.03 -1.21 -19.38
N VAL A 538 1.97 -0.43 -19.58
CA VAL A 538 1.29 -0.27 -20.87
C VAL A 538 1.99 0.85 -21.65
N GLY A 539 2.84 0.46 -22.60
CA GLY A 539 3.50 1.38 -23.52
C GLY A 539 2.68 1.68 -24.78
N ARG A 540 3.25 2.49 -25.68
CA ARG A 540 2.60 2.89 -26.93
C ARG A 540 2.48 1.75 -27.93
N ASP A 541 3.45 0.84 -27.94
CA ASP A 541 3.55 -0.26 -28.88
C ASP A 541 3.06 -1.59 -28.30
N ARG A 542 3.30 -1.82 -27.01
CA ARG A 542 2.95 -3.06 -26.30
C ARG A 542 2.91 -2.87 -24.78
N THR A 543 2.47 -3.90 -24.09
CA THR A 543 2.62 -4.03 -22.64
C THR A 543 3.92 -4.74 -22.31
N TYR A 544 4.71 -4.16 -21.43
CA TYR A 544 6.01 -4.64 -20.97
C TYR A 544 5.85 -5.34 -19.62
N ILE A 545 6.54 -6.46 -19.41
CA ILE A 545 6.65 -7.12 -18.10
C ILE A 545 8.01 -6.73 -17.51
N VAL A 546 8.03 -5.75 -16.59
CA VAL A 546 9.29 -5.14 -16.13
C VAL A 546 10.03 -5.98 -15.09
N SER A 547 9.31 -6.87 -14.41
CA SER A 547 9.84 -7.78 -13.38
C SER A 547 10.18 -9.19 -13.90
N LYS A 548 10.22 -9.41 -15.22
CA LYS A 548 10.63 -10.71 -15.76
C LYS A 548 12.16 -10.78 -15.85
N ARG A 549 12.79 -11.82 -15.32
CA ARG A 549 14.22 -12.09 -15.56
C ARG A 549 14.44 -12.91 -16.83
#